data_AF-A0A6B3FJH3-F1
#
_entry.id   AF-A0A6B3FJH3-F1
#
_cell.length_a   1.000
_cell.length_b   1.000
_cell.length_c   1.000
_cell.angle_alpha   90.00
_cell.angle_beta   90.00
_cell.angle_gamma   90.00
#
_symmetry.space_group_name_H-M   'P 1'
#
loop_
_entity.id
_entity.type
_entity.pdbx_description
1 polymer ?
#
loop_
_entity_poly.entity_id
_entity_poly.type
_entity_poly.pdbx_seq_one_letter_code
_entity_poly.pdbx_strand_id
1 'polypeptide(L)' 'KNNTDNKGASYGTHENYLMQRETPFSDIVRHLTPFFVSRQVVTGAGRVGIGQDGNEHGFQISQRADYFEV' A
#
# COMPACT_ATOMS: atom_id res chain seq x y z
N LYS A 1 2.33 15.99 0.37
CA LYS A 1 2.76 14.89 1.28
C LYS A 1 2.41 13.57 0.59
N ASN A 2 3.41 12.76 0.24
CA ASN A 2 3.35 11.61 -0.68
C ASN A 2 4.07 10.39 -0.05
N ASN A 3 4.39 9.37 -0.86
CA ASN A 3 5.03 8.12 -0.40
C ASN A 3 6.25 7.67 -1.21
N THR A 4 6.65 8.41 -2.25
CA THR A 4 7.85 8.13 -3.05
C THR A 4 8.43 9.41 -3.62
N ASP A 5 9.75 9.46 -3.80
CA ASP A 5 10.44 10.54 -4.48
C ASP A 5 10.60 10.32 -6.00
N ASN A 6 10.08 9.20 -6.53
CA ASN A 6 10.27 8.73 -7.91
C ASN A 6 11.76 8.53 -8.29
N LYS A 7 12.61 8.20 -7.32
CA LYS A 7 14.02 7.84 -7.51
C LYS A 7 14.36 6.52 -6.80
N GLY A 8 13.34 5.68 -6.60
CA GLY A 8 13.45 4.38 -5.94
C GLY A 8 13.18 4.39 -4.43
N ALA A 9 13.13 5.56 -3.76
CA ALA A 9 12.82 5.60 -2.34
C ALA A 9 11.30 5.55 -2.07
N SER A 10 10.92 4.87 -0.98
CA SER A 10 9.53 4.79 -0.51
C SER A 10 9.43 5.10 0.98
N TYR A 11 8.40 5.83 1.38
CA TYR A 11 8.16 6.23 2.77
C TYR A 11 6.72 5.97 3.20
N GLY A 12 6.54 5.59 4.47
CA GLY A 12 5.28 5.08 5.01
C GLY A 12 4.30 6.15 5.47
N THR A 13 3.01 5.82 5.39
CA THR A 13 1.93 6.50 6.11
C THR A 13 1.15 5.41 6.84
N HIS A 14 1.36 5.29 8.15
CA HIS A 14 0.85 4.16 8.94
C HIS A 14 -0.47 4.52 9.63
N GLU A 15 -1.40 3.56 9.61
CA GLU A 15 -2.68 3.63 10.29
C GLU A 15 -2.62 2.76 11.55
N ASN A 16 -3.14 3.26 12.68
CA ASN A 16 -3.19 2.53 13.95
C ASN A 16 -4.64 2.38 14.38
N TYR A 17 -5.05 1.15 14.72
CA TYR A 17 -6.41 0.83 15.17
C TYR A 17 -6.35 0.08 16.50
N LEU A 18 -7.08 0.57 17.51
CA LEU A 18 -7.26 -0.16 18.77
C LEU A 18 -8.17 -1.38 18.52
N MET A 19 -7.79 -2.54 19.05
CA MET A 19 -8.53 -3.79 18.91
C MET A 19 -8.67 -4.52 20.24
N GLN A 20 -9.69 -5.38 20.35
CA GLN A 20 -9.85 -6.28 21.49
C GLN A 20 -8.77 -7.36 21.47
N ARG A 21 -8.23 -7.70 22.64
CA ARG A 21 -7.16 -8.70 22.76
C ARG A 21 -7.66 -10.11 22.41
N GLU A 22 -8.95 -10.41 22.61
CA GLU A 22 -9.51 -11.72 22.28
C GLU A 22 -9.67 -11.95 20.77
N THR A 23 -9.51 -10.93 19.91
CA THR A 23 -9.60 -11.11 18.45
C THR A 23 -8.41 -11.93 17.94
N PRO A 24 -8.62 -13.12 17.35
CA PRO A 24 -7.52 -13.94 16.85
C PRO A 24 -6.76 -13.24 15.73
N PHE A 25 -5.43 -13.15 15.84
CA PHE A 25 -4.60 -12.48 14.83
C PHE A 25 -4.70 -13.15 13.45
N SER A 26 -4.91 -14.46 13.41
CA SER A 26 -5.16 -15.21 12.17
C SER A 26 -6.37 -14.68 11.40
N ASP A 27 -7.43 -14.27 12.10
CA ASP A 27 -8.64 -13.75 11.48
C ASP A 27 -8.41 -12.34 10.93
N ILE A 28 -7.63 -11.53 11.65
CA ILE A 28 -7.19 -10.21 11.20
C ILE A 28 -6.43 -10.35 9.88
N VAL A 29 -5.42 -11.24 9.81
CA VAL A 29 -4.65 -11.49 8.59
C VAL A 29 -5.58 -11.99 7.46
N ARG A 30 -6.41 -13.00 7.74
CA ARG A 30 -7.32 -13.62 6.76
C ARG A 30 -8.26 -12.60 6.12
N HIS A 31 -8.80 -11.68 6.91
CA HIS A 31 -9.84 -10.76 6.44
C HIS A 31 -9.30 -9.40 5.97
N LEU A 32 -8.28 -8.83 6.63
CA LEU A 32 -7.75 -7.53 6.24
C LEU A 32 -6.79 -7.59 5.05
N THR A 33 -6.10 -8.69 4.81
CA THR A 33 -5.21 -8.82 3.64
C THR A 33 -5.94 -8.58 2.31
N PRO A 34 -7.02 -9.32 1.96
CA PRO A 34 -7.73 -9.06 0.70
C PRO A 34 -8.38 -7.67 0.65
N PHE A 35 -8.80 -7.12 1.80
CA PHE A 35 -9.30 -5.75 1.88
C PHE A 35 -8.21 -4.72 1.56
N PHE A 36 -7.01 -4.85 2.14
CA PHE A 36 -5.90 -3.93 1.91
C PHE A 36 -5.31 -4.01 0.50
N VAL A 37 -5.31 -5.19 -0.11
CA VAL A 37 -4.91 -5.36 -1.52
C VAL A 37 -5.85 -4.61 -2.46
N SER A 38 -7.16 -4.62 -2.18
CA SER A 38 -8.19 -4.05 -3.07
C SER A 38 -8.56 -2.59 -2.78
N ARG A 39 -8.42 -2.11 -1.53
CA ARG A 39 -8.89 -0.75 -1.14
C ARG A 39 -8.24 0.40 -1.91
N GLN A 40 -7.07 0.19 -2.52
CA GLN A 40 -6.34 1.20 -3.29
C GLN A 40 -7.14 1.76 -4.47
N VAL A 41 -8.18 1.07 -4.96
CA VAL A 41 -9.12 1.60 -5.95
C VAL A 41 -9.85 2.84 -5.43
N VAL A 42 -10.07 2.92 -4.12
CA VAL A 42 -10.78 4.02 -3.46
C VAL A 42 -9.82 4.97 -2.75
N THR A 43 -8.74 4.45 -2.16
CA THR A 43 -7.83 5.21 -1.30
C THR A 43 -6.52 5.64 -1.97
N GLY A 44 -6.32 5.27 -3.23
CA GLY A 44 -5.08 5.50 -3.96
C GLY A 44 -4.77 6.99 -4.17
N ALA A 45 -3.51 7.39 -3.95
CA ALA A 45 -3.04 8.76 -4.14
C ALA A 45 -2.47 9.04 -5.55
N GLY A 46 -2.38 8.01 -6.40
CA GLY A 46 -1.87 8.11 -7.77
C GLY A 46 -0.34 8.23 -7.87
N ARG A 47 0.25 7.60 -8.89
CA ARG A 47 1.68 7.71 -9.25
C ARG A 47 1.83 7.61 -10.78
N VAL A 48 2.70 8.45 -11.33
CA VAL A 48 3.20 8.29 -12.71
C VAL A 48 4.52 7.51 -12.64
N GLY A 49 4.66 6.51 -13.50
CA GLY A 49 5.75 5.53 -13.48
C GLY A 49 5.28 4.19 -12.90
N ILE A 50 5.65 3.09 -13.55
CA ILE A 50 5.36 1.71 -13.14
C ILE A 50 6.65 1.03 -12.65
N GLY A 51 6.53 0.20 -11.62
CA GLY A 51 7.65 -0.47 -10.96
C GLY A 51 8.33 0.40 -9.88
N GLN A 52 9.19 -0.21 -9.06
CA GLN A 52 9.87 0.50 -7.95
C GLN A 52 10.67 1.71 -8.44
N ASP A 53 11.39 1.57 -9.54
CA ASP A 53 12.18 2.65 -10.14
C ASP A 53 11.34 3.64 -10.97
N GLY A 54 10.10 3.27 -11.32
CA GLY A 54 9.19 4.12 -12.10
C GLY A 54 9.59 4.30 -13.57
N ASN A 55 10.44 3.41 -14.10
CA ASN A 55 11.02 3.52 -15.44
C ASN A 55 10.02 3.24 -16.57
N GLU A 56 8.98 2.45 -16.32
CA GLU A 56 7.94 2.18 -17.30
C GLU A 56 6.88 3.28 -17.28
N HIS A 57 6.52 3.78 -18.47
CA HIS A 57 5.51 4.82 -18.62
C HIS A 57 4.11 4.27 -18.32
N GLY A 58 3.44 4.85 -17.32
CA GLY A 58 2.06 4.53 -17.00
C GLY A 58 1.57 5.32 -15.79
N PHE A 59 0.27 5.32 -15.58
CA PHE A 59 -0.34 5.79 -14.33
C PHE A 59 -0.82 4.59 -13.53
N GLN A 60 -0.48 4.56 -12.25
CA GLN A 60 -1.00 3.60 -11.28
C GLN A 60 -1.69 4.33 -10.14
N ILE A 61 -2.67 3.67 -9.53
CA ILE A 61 -3.53 4.26 -8.51
C ILE A 61 -2.86 4.38 -7.13
N SER A 62 -1.83 3.58 -6.85
CA SER A 62 -1.13 3.56 -5.56
C SER A 62 0.33 3.98 -5.70
N GLN A 63 0.85 4.71 -4.70
CA GLN A 63 2.28 5.04 -4.62
C GLN A 63 3.11 3.98 -3.90
N ARG A 64 2.47 3.01 -3.25
CA ARG A 64 3.13 2.06 -2.33
C ARG A 64 3.14 0.63 -2.84
N ALA A 65 2.29 0.27 -3.82
CA ALA A 65 2.07 -1.11 -4.24
C ALA A 65 3.36 -1.81 -4.70
N ASP A 66 4.19 -1.14 -5.51
CA ASP A 66 5.43 -1.70 -6.03
C ASP A 66 6.51 -2.01 -4.96
N TYR A 67 6.36 -1.48 -3.73
CA TYR A 67 7.35 -1.58 -2.66
C TYR A 67 7.02 -2.65 -1.60
N PHE A 68 6.02 -3.50 -1.83
CA PHE A 68 5.71 -4.64 -0.96
C PHE A 68 6.15 -5.95 -1.63
N GLU A 69 6.78 -6.84 -0.85
CA GLU A 69 7.37 -8.10 -1.31
C GLU A 69 6.75 -9.31 -0.57
N VAL A 70 7.01 -10.52 -1.09
CA VAL A 70 6.56 -11.81 -0.52
C VAL A 70 7.61 -12.38 0.40
#